data_AF-K9THH8-F1
#
_entry.id   AF-K9THH8-F1
#
_cell.length_a   1.000
_cell.length_b   1.000
_cell.length_c   1.000
_cell.angle_alpha   90.00
_cell.angle_beta   90.00
_cell.angle_gamma   90.00
#
_symmetry.space_group_name_H-M   'P 1'
#
loop_
_entity.id
_entity.type
_entity.pdbx_description
1 polymer ?
#
loop_
_entity_poly.entity_id
_entity_poly.type
_entity_poly.pdbx_seq_one_letter_code
_entity_poly.pdbx_strand_id
1 'polypeptide(L)' 'MRYEYNAKVVDLEKVNLECNSMGQQGWELVTALPYSRENCCKQSIPTVVLIFKKSA' A
#
# COMPACT_ATOMS: atom_id res chain seq x y z
N MET A 1 22.33 5.97 -6.45
CA MET A 1 21.40 4.87 -6.78
C MET A 1 20.07 5.50 -7.15
N ARG A 2 19.41 5.05 -8.22
CA ARG A 2 18.05 5.52 -8.56
C ARG A 2 17.05 4.57 -7.91
N TYR A 3 16.07 5.13 -7.21
CA TYR A 3 14.98 4.37 -6.63
C TYR A 3 13.69 4.75 -7.33
N GLU A 4 12.88 3.75 -7.65
CA GLU A 4 11.49 3.94 -8.05
C GLU A 4 10.61 3.78 -6.81
N TYR A 5 9.54 4.57 -6.72
CA TYR A 5 8.58 4.52 -5.62
C TYR A 5 7.19 4.22 -6.15
N ASN A 6 6.42 3.44 -5.38
CA ASN A 6 5.03 3.14 -5.67
C ASN A 6 4.19 3.29 -4.39
N ALA A 7 3.07 3.99 -4.48
CA ALA A 7 2.12 4.12 -3.38
C ALA A 7 0.82 3.39 -3.73
N LYS A 8 0.32 2.59 -2.80
CA LYS A 8 -0.97 1.89 -2.92
C LYS A 8 -1.86 2.20 -1.73
N VAL A 9 -3.13 2.46 -2.01
CA VAL A 9 -4.18 2.57 -0.98
C VAL A 9 -4.94 1.26 -0.97
N VAL A 10 -4.93 0.56 0.15
CA VAL A 10 -5.55 -0.76 0.30
C VAL A 10 -6.47 -0.81 1.51
N ASP A 11 -7.52 -1.61 1.42
CA ASP A 11 -8.35 -1.95 2.58
C ASP A 11 -7.49 -2.70 3.61
N LEU A 12 -7.72 -2.47 4.90
CA LEU A 12 -6.92 -3.05 5.99
C LEU A 12 -6.81 -4.58 5.88
N GLU A 13 -7.89 -5.25 5.52
CA GLU A 13 -7.96 -6.71 5.36
C GLU A 13 -7.11 -7.26 4.19
N LYS A 14 -6.74 -6.41 3.23
CA LYS A 14 -5.99 -6.78 2.01
C LYS A 14 -4.50 -6.43 2.08
N VAL A 15 -4.05 -5.78 3.16
CA VAL A 15 -2.64 -5.32 3.31
C VAL A 15 -1.65 -6.46 3.09
N ASN A 16 -1.85 -7.61 3.73
CA ASN A 16 -0.93 -8.74 3.61
C ASN A 16 -0.85 -9.29 2.18
N LEU A 17 -2.00 -9.35 1.49
CA LEU A 17 -2.05 -9.82 0.10
C LEU A 17 -1.28 -8.86 -0.82
N GLU A 18 -1.46 -7.55 -0.64
CA GLU A 18 -0.77 -6.54 -1.44
C GLU A 18 0.75 -6.54 -1.17
N CYS A 19 1.17 -6.57 0.10
CA CYS A 19 2.58 -6.63 0.47
C CYS A 19 3.29 -7.85 -0.15
N ASN A 20 2.64 -9.02 -0.12
CA ASN A 20 3.18 -10.23 -0.73
C ASN A 20 3.29 -10.12 -2.26
N SER A 21 2.25 -9.59 -2.92
CA SER A 21 2.27 -9.38 -4.38
C SER A 21 3.36 -8.40 -4.81
N MET A 22 3.53 -7.31 -4.07
CA MET A 22 4.58 -6.31 -4.33
C MET A 22 5.98 -6.90 -4.07
N GLY A 23 6.15 -7.67 -2.99
CA GLY A 23 7.39 -8.38 -2.68
C GLY A 23 7.81 -9.35 -3.79
N GLN A 24 6.86 -10.10 -4.37
CA GLN A 24 7.12 -10.99 -5.52
C GLN A 24 7.56 -10.23 -6.78
N GLN A 25 7.18 -8.96 -6.91
CA GLN A 25 7.58 -8.07 -8.00
C GLN A 25 8.90 -7.32 -7.71
N GLY A 26 9.56 -7.64 -6.59
CA GLY A 26 10.83 -7.03 -6.18
C GLY A 26 10.69 -5.63 -5.57
N TRP A 27 9.50 -5.28 -5.08
CA TRP A 27 9.27 -4.05 -4.33
C TRP A 27 9.46 -4.29 -2.83
N GLU A 28 10.12 -3.35 -2.16
CA GLU A 28 10.35 -3.37 -0.71
C GLU A 28 9.42 -2.36 -0.03
N LEU A 29 8.71 -2.77 1.02
CA LEU A 29 7.87 -1.87 1.81
C LEU A 29 8.75 -0.88 2.58
N VAL A 30 8.48 0.41 2.40
CA VAL A 30 9.17 1.50 3.10
C VAL A 30 8.38 1.92 4.33
N THR A 31 7.08 2.12 4.18
CA THR A 31 6.20 2.53 5.28
C THR A 31 4.74 2.17 4.99
N ALA A 32 3.95 2.09 6.06
CA ALA A 32 2.52 1.84 6.05
C ALA A 32 1.82 2.85 6.97
N LEU A 33 0.91 3.65 6.42
CA LEU A 33 0.20 4.69 7.15
C LEU A 33 -1.29 4.34 7.26
N PRO A 34 -1.84 4.15 8.46
CA PRO A 34 -3.27 3.91 8.63
C PRO A 34 -4.06 5.16 8.25
N TYR A 35 -5.17 4.96 7.54
CA TYR A 35 -6.08 6.01 7.07
C TYR A 35 -7.50 5.48 7.01
N SER A 36 -8.50 6.36 6.91
CA SER A 36 -9.89 5.96 6.67
C SER A 36 -10.43 6.72 5.48
N ARG A 37 -10.86 6.01 4.43
CA ARG A 37 -11.51 6.61 3.28
C ARG A 37 -13.03 6.54 3.42
N GLU A 38 -13.73 7.57 2.97
CA GLU A 38 -15.16 7.43 2.69
C GLU A 38 -15.36 6.76 1.33
N ASN A 39 -16.22 5.74 1.27
CA ASN A 39 -16.70 5.19 0.01
C ASN A 39 -17.88 6.02 -0.54
N CYS A 40 -18.37 5.65 -1.73
CA CYS A 40 -19.52 6.33 -2.35
C CYS A 40 -20.83 6.25 -1.52
N CYS A 41 -20.90 5.35 -0.54
CA CYS A 41 -22.01 5.20 0.40
C CYS A 41 -21.82 5.99 1.70
N LYS A 42 -20.80 6.88 1.79
CA LYS A 42 -20.43 7.64 3.01
C LYS A 42 -20.09 6.76 4.21
N GLN A 43 -19.57 5.56 3.95
CA GLN A 43 -19.09 4.68 5.01
C GLN A 43 -17.58 4.86 5.15
N SER A 44 -17.12 4.98 6.40
CA SER A 44 -15.70 4.98 6.74
C SER A 44 -15.13 3.57 6.58
N ILE A 45 -14.20 3.41 5.64
CA ILE A 45 -13.52 2.14 5.37
C ILE A 45 -12.09 2.24 5.91
N PRO A 46 -11.71 1.38 6.88
CA PRO A 46 -10.34 1.28 7.35
C PRO A 46 -9.40 0.91 6.20
N THR A 47 -8.42 1.76 5.96
CA THR A 47 -7.47 1.64 4.84
C THR A 47 -6.05 1.89 5.31
N VAL A 48 -5.09 1.48 4.51
CA VAL A 48 -3.67 1.73 4.75
C VAL A 48 -3.04 2.21 3.45
N VAL A 49 -2.27 3.28 3.54
CA VAL A 49 -1.39 3.74 2.46
C VAL A 49 -0.06 3.02 2.61
N LEU A 50 0.26 2.16 1.66
CA LEU A 50 1.52 1.43 1.58
C LEU A 50 2.45 2.13 0.60
N ILE A 51 3.66 2.45 1.03
CA ILE A 51 4.69 3.03 0.18
C ILE A 51 5.80 2.00 -0.01
N PHE A 52 6.10 1.70 -1.26
CA PHE A 52 7.15 0.77 -1.66
C PHE A 52 8.27 1.48 -2.41
N LYS A 53 9.48 0.92 -2.35
CA LYS A 53 10.62 1.31 -3.19
C LYS A 53 11.14 0.10 -3.98
N LYS A 54 11.76 0.36 -5.13
CA LYS A 54 12.50 -0.64 -5.91
C LYS A 54 13.82 -0.03 -6.35
N SER A 55 14.90 -0.80 -6.19
CA SER A 55 16.22 -0.40 -6.72
C SER A 55 16.19 -0.57 -8.24
N ALA A 56 16.49 0.51 -8.97
CA ALA A 56 16.61 0.50 -10.43
C ALA A 56 17.99 0.02 -10.88
#